data_AF-A0A958GBG5-F1
#
_entry.id   AF-A0A958GBG5-F1
#
_cell.length_a   1.000
_cell.length_b   1.000
_cell.length_c   1.000
_cell.angle_alpha   90.00
_cell.angle_beta   90.00
_cell.angle_gamma   90.00
#
_symmetry.space_group_name_H-M   'P 1'
#
loop_
_entity.id
_entity.type
_entity.pdbx_description
1 polymer ?
#
loop_
_entity_poly.entity_id
_entity_poly.type
_entity_poly.pdbx_seq_one_letter_code
_entity_poly.pdbx_strand_id
1 'polypeptide(L)'
;MSASTAQRAGSALFWKGLQHAGVKAIFFLRLLVLARLLTPDDFGLLAISMVALGILSQVTDFGLVPALVQRADVNEPHYHSAWTLGVLRAMAISAVVFLGAPLIAWAFEEPR
;
A
#
# COMPACT_ATOMS: atom_id res chain seq x y z
N MET A 1 -19.80 15.85 29.79
CA MET A 1 -18.62 15.25 29.13
C MET A 1 -19.00 14.05 28.23
N SER A 2 -19.90 14.19 27.24
CA SER A 2 -20.32 13.02 26.41
C SER A 2 -20.79 13.29 24.97
N ALA A 3 -20.95 14.54 24.52
CA ALA A 3 -21.44 14.81 23.16
C ALA A 3 -20.33 14.94 22.09
N SER A 4 -19.14 15.43 22.44
CA SER A 4 -18.10 15.77 21.44
C SER A 4 -17.25 14.58 20.97
N THR A 5 -16.99 13.59 21.81
CA THR A 5 -16.18 12.41 21.47
C THR A 5 -16.95 11.42 20.61
N ALA A 6 -18.25 11.20 20.88
CA ALA A 6 -19.11 10.35 20.06
C ALA A 6 -19.30 10.93 18.64
N GLN A 7 -19.49 12.24 18.54
CA GLN A 7 -19.66 12.91 17.25
C GLN A 7 -18.35 12.97 16.44
N ARG A 8 -17.19 13.16 17.11
CA ARG A 8 -15.85 13.08 16.47
C ARG A 8 -15.46 11.67 16.08
N ALA A 9 -15.85 10.65 16.86
CA ALA A 9 -15.66 9.25 16.49
C ALA A 9 -16.49 8.92 15.24
N GLY A 10 -17.76 9.34 15.20
CA GLY A 10 -18.64 9.14 14.05
C GLY A 10 -18.08 9.77 12.76
N SER A 11 -17.58 11.01 12.83
CA SER A 11 -16.97 11.66 11.66
C SER A 11 -15.64 11.01 11.26
N ALA A 12 -14.79 10.59 12.20
CA ALA A 12 -13.55 9.88 11.88
C ALA A 12 -13.80 8.50 11.24
N LEU A 13 -14.81 7.77 11.72
CA LEU A 13 -15.27 6.52 11.11
C LEU A 13 -15.84 6.74 9.71
N PHE A 14 -16.65 7.79 9.54
CA PHE A 14 -17.17 8.18 8.22
C PHE A 14 -16.03 8.50 7.24
N TRP A 15 -15.05 9.31 7.65
CA TRP A 15 -13.89 9.64 6.81
C TRP A 15 -13.06 8.42 6.45
N LYS A 16 -12.77 7.53 7.41
CA LYS A 16 -12.05 6.29 7.15
C LYS A 16 -12.85 5.36 6.22
N GLY A 17 -14.17 5.28 6.42
CA GLY A 17 -15.07 4.52 5.55
C GLY A 17 -15.08 5.06 4.12
N LEU A 18 -15.21 6.38 3.95
CA LEU A 18 -15.20 7.05 2.66
C LEU A 18 -13.85 6.86 1.94
N GLN A 19 -12.74 6.99 2.65
CA GLN A 19 -11.40 6.72 2.12
C GLN A 19 -11.29 5.27 1.64
N HIS A 20 -11.66 4.29 2.47
CA HIS A 20 -11.60 2.88 2.08
C HIS A 20 -12.53 2.56 0.90
N ALA A 21 -13.74 3.12 0.89
CA ALA A 21 -14.67 2.97 -0.22
C ALA A 21 -14.09 3.54 -1.51
N GLY A 22 -13.48 4.73 -1.46
CA GLY A 22 -12.80 5.35 -2.59
C GLY A 22 -11.66 4.49 -3.15
N VAL A 23 -10.78 3.99 -2.28
CA VAL A 23 -9.68 3.10 -2.70
C VAL A 23 -10.22 1.81 -3.34
N LYS A 24 -11.25 1.19 -2.75
CA LYS A 24 -11.87 -0.01 -3.30
C LYS A 24 -12.58 0.25 -4.63
N ALA A 25 -13.25 1.38 -4.79
CA ALA A 25 -13.88 1.77 -6.04
C ALA A 25 -12.84 1.94 -7.15
N ILE A 26 -11.72 2.61 -6.88
CA ILE A 26 -10.60 2.74 -7.83
C ILE A 26 -10.04 1.36 -8.17
N PHE A 27 -9.84 0.48 -7.19
CA PHE A 27 -9.36 -0.89 -7.42
C PHE A 27 -10.30 -1.68 -8.34
N PHE A 28 -11.61 -1.60 -8.09
CA PHE A 28 -12.63 -2.26 -8.91
C PHE A 28 -12.64 -1.73 -10.35
N LEU A 29 -12.56 -0.41 -10.52
CA LEU A 29 -12.45 0.20 -11.85
C LEU A 29 -11.18 -0.26 -12.57
N ARG A 30 -10.05 -0.33 -11.86
CA ARG A 30 -8.79 -0.83 -12.40
C ARG A 30 -8.92 -2.27 -12.89
N LEU A 31 -9.61 -3.13 -12.13
CA LEU A 31 -9.86 -4.52 -12.53
C LEU A 31 -10.74 -4.61 -13.79
N LEU A 32 -11.78 -3.78 -13.92
CA LEU A 32 -12.62 -3.73 -15.11
C LEU A 32 -11.84 -3.30 -16.37
N VAL A 33 -10.99 -2.28 -16.23
CA VAL A 33 -10.11 -1.84 -17.32
C VAL A 33 -9.16 -2.96 -17.71
N LEU A 34 -8.54 -3.61 -16.73
CA LEU A 34 -7.59 -4.70 -16.97
C LEU A 34 -8.28 -5.90 -17.63
N ALA A 35 -9.50 -6.25 -17.21
CA ALA A 35 -10.27 -7.33 -17.80
C ALA A 35 -10.66 -7.10 -19.27
N ARG A 36 -10.72 -5.83 -19.72
CA ARG A 36 -10.91 -5.46 -21.13
C ARG A 36 -9.62 -5.45 -21.93
N LEU A 37 -8.49 -5.18 -21.29
CA LEU A 37 -7.20 -4.97 -21.94
C LEU A 37 -6.35 -6.24 -22.02
N LEU A 38 -6.44 -7.11 -21.02
CA LEU A 38 -5.66 -8.34 -20.92
C LEU A 38 -6.30 -9.44 -21.76
N THR A 39 -5.42 -10.24 -22.37
CA THR A 39 -5.83 -11.51 -22.94
C THR A 39 -5.99 -12.56 -21.84
N PRO A 40 -6.75 -13.65 -22.06
CA PRO A 40 -6.92 -14.73 -21.08
C PRO A 40 -5.58 -15.27 -20.53
N ASP A 41 -4.53 -15.26 -21.35
CA ASP A 41 -3.21 -15.77 -21.01
C ASP A 41 -2.44 -14.85 -20.04
N ASP A 42 -2.74 -13.54 -20.03
CA ASP A 42 -2.07 -12.56 -19.16
C ASP A 42 -2.56 -12.59 -17.70
N PHE A 43 -3.68 -13.25 -17.44
CA PHE A 43 -4.26 -13.30 -16.08
C PHE A 43 -3.42 -14.10 -15.09
N GLY A 44 -2.65 -15.09 -15.57
CA GLY A 44 -1.71 -15.84 -14.74
C GLY A 44 -0.60 -14.94 -14.20
N LEU A 45 0.05 -14.19 -15.08
CA LEU A 45 1.09 -13.22 -14.71
C LEU A 45 0.56 -12.10 -13.80
N LEU A 46 -0.66 -11.63 -14.07
CA LEU A 46 -1.34 -10.67 -13.20
C LEU A 46 -1.54 -11.22 -11.79
N ALA A 47 -2.01 -12.47 -11.64
CA ALA A 47 -2.25 -13.07 -10.33
C ALA A 47 -0.96 -13.18 -9.51
N ILE A 48 0.15 -13.61 -10.14
CA ILE A 48 1.47 -13.68 -9.51
C ILE A 48 1.92 -12.30 -9.04
N SER A 49 1.78 -11.30 -9.93
CA SER A 49 2.09 -9.91 -9.61
C SER A 49 1.27 -9.38 -8.44
N MET A 50 -0.02 -9.71 -8.36
CA MET A 50 -0.88 -9.30 -7.24
C MET A 50 -0.46 -9.92 -5.91
N VAL A 51 -0.05 -11.20 -5.91
CA VAL A 51 0.48 -11.86 -4.70
C VAL A 51 1.76 -11.18 -4.24
N ALA A 52 2.69 -10.93 -5.16
CA ALA A 52 3.94 -10.24 -4.86
C ALA A 52 3.70 -8.82 -4.31
N LEU A 53 2.83 -8.05 -4.97
CA LEU A 53 2.45 -6.70 -4.54
C LEU A 53 1.73 -6.71 -3.18
N GLY A 54 0.94 -7.74 -2.88
CA GLY A 54 0.27 -7.90 -1.58
C GLY A 54 1.27 -8.06 -0.43
N ILE A 55 2.26 -8.93 -0.61
CA ILE A 55 3.36 -9.11 0.36
C ILE A 55 4.15 -7.81 0.51
N LEU A 56 4.48 -7.17 -0.62
CA LEU A 56 5.24 -5.92 -0.63
C LEU A 56 4.53 -4.79 0.11
N SER A 57 3.21 -4.70 -0.06
CA SER A 57 2.38 -3.70 0.58
C SER A 57 2.41 -3.83 2.10
N GLN A 58 2.35 -5.07 2.62
CA GLN A 58 2.46 -5.34 4.06
C GLN A 58 3.84 -4.97 4.61
N VAL A 59 4.92 -5.32 3.89
CA VAL A 59 6.30 -4.96 4.28
C VAL A 59 6.52 -3.44 4.26
N THR A 60 5.81 -2.72 3.40
CA THR A 60 5.95 -1.26 3.27
C THR A 60 5.22 -0.51 4.39
N ASP A 61 4.20 -1.09 5.03
CA ASP A 61 3.39 -0.40 6.04
C ASP A 61 4.01 -0.48 7.45
N PHE A 62 5.18 0.15 7.60
CA PHE A 62 6.02 0.10 8.81
C PHE A 62 5.49 0.88 10.02
N GLY A 63 4.25 1.38 9.98
CA GLY A 63 3.63 2.08 11.11
C GLY A 63 4.23 3.45 11.46
N LEU A 64 5.13 4.00 10.63
CA LEU A 64 5.83 5.26 10.90
C LEU A 64 4.87 6.46 10.98
N VAL A 65 3.84 6.49 10.12
CA VAL A 65 2.80 7.52 10.12
C VAL A 65 1.95 7.44 11.40
N PRO A 66 1.35 6.28 11.77
CA PRO A 66 0.62 6.20 13.03
C PRO A 66 1.48 6.47 14.27
N ALA A 67 2.78 6.12 14.26
CA ALA A 67 3.71 6.44 15.34
C ALA A 67 3.94 7.95 15.51
N LEU A 68 4.06 8.70 14.40
CA LEU A 68 4.13 10.16 14.44
C LEU A 68 2.82 10.78 14.94
N VAL A 69 1.67 10.28 14.47
CA VAL A 69 0.35 10.80 14.86
C VAL A 69 0.06 10.59 16.35
N GLN A 70 0.55 9.50 16.95
CA GLN A 70 0.39 9.23 18.39
C GLN A 70 1.35 10.02 19.28
N ARG A 71 2.41 10.60 18.73
CA ARG A 71 3.41 11.33 19.49
C ARG A 71 2.92 12.76 19.75
N ALA A 72 2.81 13.14 21.02
CA ALA A 72 2.31 14.45 21.42
C ALA A 72 3.27 15.61 21.10
N ASP A 73 4.58 15.32 21.04
CA ASP A 73 5.64 16.32 20.85
C ASP A 73 6.42 16.00 19.57
N VAL A 74 5.87 16.45 18.43
CA VAL A 74 6.45 16.26 17.09
C VAL A 74 6.92 17.59 16.54
N ASN A 75 8.22 17.69 16.31
CA ASN A 75 8.89 18.82 15.69
C ASN A 75 9.23 18.52 14.22
N GLU A 76 9.51 19.58 13.44
CA GLU A 76 9.87 19.51 12.02
C GLU A 76 10.95 18.44 11.68
N PRO A 77 12.03 18.27 12.48
CA PRO A 77 13.05 17.25 12.20
C PRO A 77 12.51 15.81 12.21
N HIS A 78 11.43 15.53 12.96
CA HIS A 78 10.81 14.21 12.98
C HIS A 78 10.07 13.90 11.68
N TYR A 79 9.43 14.89 11.06
CA TYR A 79 8.81 14.74 9.75
C TYR A 79 9.85 14.50 8.65
N HIS A 80 10.94 15.27 8.66
CA HIS A 80 12.05 15.05 7.72
C HIS A 80 12.67 13.67 7.88
N SER A 81 12.96 13.26 9.12
CA SER A 81 13.50 11.93 9.40
C SER A 81 12.58 10.83 8.92
N ALA A 82 11.27 10.96 9.19
CA ALA A 82 10.31 9.96 8.76
C ALA A 82 10.15 9.88 7.24
N TRP A 83 10.19 11.02 6.57
CA TRP A 83 10.19 11.08 5.11
C TRP A 83 11.44 10.43 4.53
N THR A 84 12.63 10.77 5.04
CA THR A 84 13.91 10.18 4.59
C THR A 84 13.94 8.68 4.82
N LEU A 85 13.49 8.19 5.98
CA LEU A 85 13.36 6.75 6.24
C LEU A 85 12.37 6.08 5.28
N GLY A 86 11.25 6.74 4.98
CA GLY A 86 10.29 6.27 3.99
C GLY A 86 10.88 6.12 2.59
N VAL A 87 11.65 7.11 2.14
CA VAL A 87 12.36 7.10 0.85
C VAL A 87 13.42 6.02 0.82
N LEU A 88 14.27 5.93 1.86
CA LEU A 88 15.33 4.92 1.95
C LEU A 88 14.75 3.51 1.94
N ARG A 89 13.66 3.28 2.69
CA ARG A 89 12.93 2.01 2.69
C ARG A 89 12.38 1.70 1.30
N ALA A 90 11.76 2.67 0.62
CA ALA A 90 11.23 2.47 -0.73
C ALA A 90 12.35 2.10 -1.73
N MET A 91 13.51 2.77 -1.64
CA MET A 91 14.68 2.42 -2.45
C MET A 91 15.18 1.00 -2.15
N ALA A 92 15.29 0.62 -0.88
CA ALA A 92 15.74 -0.70 -0.47
C ALA A 92 14.78 -1.80 -0.97
N ILE A 93 13.47 -1.61 -0.77
CA ILE A 93 12.45 -2.53 -1.26
C ILE A 93 12.50 -2.65 -2.79
N SER A 94 12.61 -1.52 -3.50
CA SER A 94 12.73 -1.51 -4.96
C SER A 94 13.95 -2.28 -5.44
N ALA A 95 15.12 -2.09 -4.80
CA ALA A 95 16.33 -2.82 -5.12
C ALA A 95 16.18 -4.34 -4.87
N VAL A 96 15.55 -4.74 -3.75
CA VAL A 96 15.30 -6.15 -3.43
C VAL A 96 14.38 -6.79 -4.48
N VAL A 97 13.31 -6.11 -4.87
CA VAL A 97 12.38 -6.62 -5.91
C VAL A 97 13.08 -6.70 -7.26
N PHE A 98 13.86 -5.69 -7.63
CA PHE A 98 14.59 -5.67 -8.90
C PHE A 98 15.62 -6.80 -9.00
N LEU A 99 16.42 -7.00 -7.95
CA LEU A 99 17.42 -8.07 -7.90
C LEU A 99 16.77 -9.45 -7.72
N GLY A 100 15.60 -9.51 -7.07
CA GLY A 100 14.82 -10.73 -6.85
C GLY A 100 13.91 -11.12 -8.03
N ALA A 101 13.69 -10.24 -9.00
CA ALA A 101 12.87 -10.50 -10.18
C ALA A 101 13.23 -11.81 -10.92
N PRO A 102 14.50 -12.13 -11.21
CA PRO A 102 14.85 -13.41 -11.85
C PRO A 102 14.53 -14.63 -10.97
N LEU A 103 14.60 -14.51 -9.64
CA LEU A 103 14.23 -15.60 -8.73
C LEU A 103 12.71 -15.84 -8.75
N ILE A 104 11.92 -14.77 -8.81
CA ILE A 104 10.45 -14.85 -8.93
C ILE A 104 10.07 -15.46 -10.28
N ALA A 105 10.68 -15.02 -11.38
CA ALA A 105 10.45 -15.58 -12.71
C ALA A 105 10.78 -17.09 -12.76
N TRP A 106 11.90 -17.50 -12.13
CA TRP A 106 12.26 -18.91 -12.02
C TRP A 106 11.27 -19.72 -11.17
N ALA A 107 10.83 -19.18 -10.02
CA ALA A 107 9.91 -19.88 -9.11
C ALA A 107 8.52 -20.11 -9.69
N PHE A 108 8.07 -19.26 -10.62
CA PHE A 108 6.75 -19.35 -11.26
C PHE A 108 6.79 -19.92 -12.69
N GLU A 109 7.95 -20.39 -13.16
CA GLU A 109 8.17 -20.92 -14.53
C GLU A 109 7.74 -19.97 -15.65
N GLU A 110 7.62 -18.66 -15.35
CA GLU A 110 7.17 -17.64 -16.29
C GLU A 110 8.34 -16.69 -16.58
N PRO A 111 9.05 -16.84 -17.72
CA PRO A 111 10.26 -16.07 -18.02
C PRO A 111 10.00 -14.63 -18.48
N ARG A 112 8.74 -14.21 -18.56
CA ARG A 112 8.30 -12.89 -19.05
C ARG A 112 8.14 -11.87 -17.94
#